data_AF-A0A2N2PH98-F1
#
_entry.id   AF-A0A2N2PH98-F1
#
_cell.length_a   1.000
_cell.length_b   1.000
_cell.length_c   1.000
_cell.angle_alpha   90.00
_cell.angle_beta   90.00
_cell.angle_gamma   90.00
#
_symmetry.space_group_name_H-M   'P 1'
#
loop_
_entity.id
_entity.type
_entity.pdbx_description
1 polymer ?
#
loop_
_entity_poly.entity_id
_entity_poly.type
_entity_poly.pdbx_seq_one_letter_code
_entity_poly.pdbx_strand_id
1 'polypeptide(L)'
;MATTQRKRRSKPILSLDFDGVLHWYRNGWKGAAVIDDIPTPGAVEFVKNAQEYFKVVVYSSRSHQAGGIEAMQAWMEANGFPQVEFATHKPQAFLSIDDRAIQFEGEWMDPEALLNFKPWMKR
;
A
#
# COMPACT_ATOMS: atom_id res chain seq x y z
N MET A 1 17.54 26.90 -15.74
CA MET A 1 18.30 26.85 -14.48
C MET A 1 18.10 25.47 -13.87
N ALA A 2 19.16 24.68 -13.72
CA ALA A 2 19.05 23.38 -13.08
C ALA A 2 18.93 23.58 -11.57
N THR A 3 17.75 23.32 -11.02
CA THR A 3 17.52 23.36 -9.58
C THR A 3 18.31 22.21 -8.96
N THR A 4 19.42 22.51 -8.30
CA THR A 4 20.23 21.52 -7.59
C THR A 4 19.39 20.93 -6.46
N GLN A 5 18.71 19.82 -6.74
CA GLN A 5 17.93 19.11 -5.73
C GLN A 5 18.93 18.53 -4.71
N ARG A 6 18.94 19.10 -3.51
CA ARG A 6 19.75 18.62 -2.39
C ARG A 6 19.42 17.13 -2.18
N LYS A 7 20.37 16.26 -2.49
CA LYS A 7 20.23 14.79 -2.38
C LYS A 7 19.78 14.47 -0.95
N ARG A 8 18.57 13.92 -0.78
CA ARG A 8 18.05 13.55 0.55
C ARG A 8 19.02 12.55 1.19
N ARG A 9 19.28 12.70 2.50
CA ARG A 9 20.17 11.82 3.27
C ARG A 9 19.71 10.35 3.25
N SER A 10 18.42 10.11 3.10
CA SER A 10 17.79 8.80 2.93
C SER A 10 16.61 8.91 1.95
N LYS A 11 16.23 7.77 1.36
CA LYS A 11 15.01 7.70 0.54
C LYS A 11 13.78 7.95 1.43
N PRO A 12 12.82 8.80 1.02
CA PRO A 12 11.55 8.94 1.72
C PRO A 12 10.78 7.62 1.77
N ILE A 13 9.95 7.44 2.80
CA ILE A 13 9.10 6.25 2.92
C ILE A 13 7.85 6.41 2.05
N LEU A 14 7.58 5.43 1.20
CA LEU A 14 6.30 5.24 0.52
C LEU A 14 5.57 4.08 1.20
N SER A 15 4.46 4.38 1.86
CA SER A 15 3.60 3.37 2.48
C SER A 15 2.57 2.87 1.45
N LEU A 16 2.49 1.58 1.26
CA LEU A 16 1.48 0.96 0.40
C LEU A 16 0.54 0.12 1.27
N ASP A 17 -0.76 0.32 1.14
CA ASP A 17 -1.72 -0.68 1.61
C ASP A 17 -1.57 -1.97 0.78
N PHE A 18 -2.12 -3.07 1.28
CA PHE A 18 -2.07 -4.37 0.64
C PHE A 18 -3.38 -4.71 -0.08
N ASP A 19 -4.49 -4.85 0.66
CA ASP A 19 -5.76 -5.38 0.17
C ASP A 19 -6.59 -4.32 -0.57
N GLY A 20 -6.54 -4.36 -1.90
CA GLY A 20 -7.14 -3.36 -2.77
C GLY A 20 -6.12 -2.44 -3.42
N VAL A 21 -4.83 -2.59 -3.08
CA VAL A 21 -3.73 -1.82 -3.68
C VAL A 21 -2.73 -2.74 -4.36
N LEU A 22 -2.04 -3.60 -3.61
CA LEU A 22 -1.09 -4.57 -4.17
C LEU A 22 -1.79 -5.88 -4.55
N HIS A 23 -2.68 -6.35 -3.68
CA HIS A 23 -3.54 -7.51 -3.86
C HIS A 23 -4.93 -7.04 -4.34
N TRP A 24 -5.52 -7.67 -5.36
CA TRP A 24 -6.77 -7.18 -5.95
C TRP A 24 -7.94 -7.15 -4.97
N TYR A 25 -8.04 -8.14 -4.08
CA TYR A 25 -9.04 -8.19 -3.02
C TYR A 25 -10.51 -8.28 -3.50
N ARG A 26 -10.77 -9.05 -4.57
CA ARG A 26 -12.14 -9.24 -5.09
C ARG A 26 -12.99 -10.13 -4.20
N ASN A 27 -12.36 -11.07 -3.52
CA ASN A 27 -13.02 -12.09 -2.71
C ASN A 27 -13.30 -11.65 -1.26
N GLY A 28 -12.94 -10.41 -0.90
CA GLY A 28 -13.13 -9.86 0.44
C GLY A 28 -12.20 -10.46 1.51
N TRP A 29 -12.47 -10.12 2.77
CA TRP A 29 -11.69 -10.57 3.92
C TRP A 29 -11.92 -12.05 4.22
N LYS A 30 -10.82 -12.82 4.36
CA LYS A 30 -10.84 -14.26 4.71
C LYS A 30 -9.96 -14.60 5.90
N GLY A 31 -9.55 -13.60 6.67
CA GLY A 31 -8.55 -13.73 7.74
C GLY A 31 -7.15 -13.31 7.30
N ALA A 32 -6.30 -12.96 8.26
CA ALA A 32 -5.00 -12.34 7.98
C ALA A 32 -4.05 -13.20 7.15
N ALA A 33 -4.06 -14.52 7.37
CA ALA A 33 -3.16 -15.46 6.69
C ALA A 33 -3.69 -16.01 5.34
N VAL A 34 -4.91 -15.65 4.95
CA VAL A 34 -5.54 -16.14 3.70
C VAL A 34 -5.54 -15.04 2.65
N ILE A 35 -4.79 -15.26 1.57
CA ILE A 35 -4.67 -14.35 0.42
C ILE A 35 -4.87 -15.18 -0.84
N ASP A 36 -5.98 -14.97 -1.54
CA ASP A 36 -6.50 -15.87 -2.56
C ASP A 36 -6.87 -15.17 -3.88
N ASP A 37 -6.20 -14.06 -4.17
CA ASP A 37 -6.34 -13.31 -5.41
C ASP A 37 -4.96 -12.99 -6.02
N ILE A 38 -4.98 -12.35 -7.19
CA ILE A 38 -3.80 -11.95 -7.95
C ILE A 38 -3.36 -10.51 -7.60
N PRO A 39 -2.14 -10.12 -7.98
CA PRO A 39 -1.72 -8.73 -7.92
C PRO A 39 -2.62 -7.82 -8.76
N THR A 40 -2.75 -6.57 -8.34
CA THR A 40 -3.35 -5.56 -9.21
C THR A 40 -2.45 -5.34 -10.45
N PRO A 41 -3.02 -5.01 -11.63
CA PRO A 41 -2.24 -4.88 -12.85
C PRO A 41 -1.13 -3.84 -12.69
N GLY A 42 0.11 -4.24 -12.98
CA GLY A 42 1.28 -3.36 -12.88
C GLY A 42 1.86 -3.19 -11.47
N ALA A 43 1.28 -3.78 -10.42
CA ALA A 43 1.78 -3.61 -9.05
C ALA A 43 3.23 -4.05 -8.86
N VAL A 44 3.61 -5.19 -9.44
CA VAL A 44 4.97 -5.74 -9.34
C VAL A 44 6.00 -4.76 -9.91
N GLU A 45 5.74 -4.27 -11.13
CA GLU A 45 6.62 -3.31 -11.81
C GLU A 45 6.64 -1.94 -11.10
N PHE A 46 5.48 -1.50 -10.60
CA PHE A 46 5.39 -0.29 -9.80
C PHE A 46 6.28 -0.36 -8.55
N VAL A 47 6.16 -1.42 -7.75
CA VAL A 47 6.96 -1.56 -6.52
C VAL A 47 8.45 -1.59 -6.85
N LYS A 48 8.85 -2.32 -7.90
CA LYS A 48 10.23 -2.37 -8.38
C LYS A 48 10.77 -0.97 -8.74
N ASN A 49 10.02 -0.21 -9.54
CA ASN A 49 10.44 1.12 -9.98
C ASN A 49 10.40 2.14 -8.83
N ALA A 50 9.42 2.03 -7.93
CA ALA A 50 9.30 2.90 -6.76
C ALA A 50 10.52 2.79 -5.83
N GLN A 51 11.14 1.61 -5.73
CA GLN A 51 12.34 1.42 -4.91
C GLN A 51 13.55 2.23 -5.38
N GLU A 52 13.60 2.74 -6.61
CA GLU A 52 14.65 3.66 -7.05
C GLU A 52 14.62 4.98 -6.28
N TYR A 53 13.42 5.43 -5.89
CA TYR A 53 13.17 6.74 -5.29
C TYR A 53 12.78 6.66 -3.81
N PHE A 54 12.13 5.58 -3.39
CA PHE A 54 11.53 5.43 -2.07
C PHE A 54 12.08 4.22 -1.31
N LYS A 55 11.99 4.31 0.01
CA LYS A 55 11.94 3.13 0.87
C LYS A 55 10.48 2.66 0.89
N VAL A 56 10.18 1.58 0.17
CA VAL A 56 8.83 1.03 0.09
C VAL A 56 8.53 0.21 1.34
N VAL A 57 7.41 0.51 1.98
CA VAL A 57 6.91 -0.17 3.18
C VAL A 57 5.47 -0.58 2.94
N VAL A 58 5.14 -1.84 3.19
CA VAL A 58 3.76 -2.32 3.18
C VAL A 58 3.17 -2.14 4.57
N TYR A 59 2.02 -1.49 4.66
CA TYR A 59 1.27 -1.29 5.90
C TYR A 59 -0.18 -1.69 5.68
N SER A 60 -0.54 -2.86 6.22
CA SER A 60 -1.87 -3.46 6.05
C SER A 60 -2.53 -3.73 7.40
N SER A 61 -3.87 -3.80 7.40
CA SER A 61 -4.65 -4.34 8.51
C SER A 61 -4.27 -5.79 8.89
N ARG A 62 -3.62 -6.55 7.99
CA ARG A 62 -3.08 -7.88 8.28
C ARG A 62 -1.85 -7.84 9.20
N SER A 63 -1.09 -6.74 9.20
CA SER A 63 0.28 -6.70 9.74
C SER A 63 0.38 -6.88 11.26
N HIS A 64 -0.70 -6.58 12.00
CA HIS A 64 -0.74 -6.73 13.46
C HIS A 64 -1.26 -8.11 13.91
N GLN A 65 -1.74 -8.94 12.98
CA GLN A 65 -2.32 -10.24 13.26
C GLN A 65 -1.27 -11.34 13.04
N ALA A 66 -1.32 -12.38 13.86
CA ALA A 66 -0.42 -13.54 13.73
C ALA A 66 -0.52 -14.16 12.33
N GLY A 67 0.62 -14.41 11.69
CA GLY A 67 0.69 -14.98 10.34
C GLY A 67 0.40 -13.99 9.20
N GLY A 68 0.00 -12.75 9.51
CA GLY A 68 -0.40 -11.78 8.49
C GLY A 68 0.77 -11.27 7.65
N ILE A 69 1.91 -10.95 8.29
CA ILE A 69 3.12 -10.51 7.57
C ILE A 69 3.69 -11.67 6.76
N GLU A 70 3.77 -12.85 7.35
CA GLU A 70 4.30 -14.05 6.70
C GLU A 70 3.49 -14.42 5.46
N ALA A 71 2.16 -14.36 5.55
CA ALA A 71 1.29 -14.61 4.41
C ALA A 71 1.46 -13.55 3.31
N MET A 72 1.50 -12.26 3.65
CA MET A 72 1.72 -11.20 2.66
C MET A 72 3.07 -11.34 1.99
N GLN A 73 4.13 -11.60 2.76
CA GLN A 73 5.48 -11.78 2.25
C GLN A 73 5.56 -12.97 1.29
N ALA A 74 5.05 -14.14 1.70
CA ALA A 74 5.05 -15.35 0.87
C ALA A 74 4.25 -15.15 -0.43
N TRP A 75 3.09 -14.49 -0.34
CA TRP A 75 2.28 -14.18 -1.51
C TRP A 75 3.00 -13.19 -2.45
N MET A 76 3.64 -12.15 -1.91
CA MET A 76 4.40 -11.18 -2.70
C MET A 76 5.58 -11.84 -3.42
N GLU A 77 6.33 -12.69 -2.72
CA GLU A 77 7.44 -13.44 -3.32
C GLU A 77 6.96 -14.38 -4.43
N ALA A 78 5.89 -15.14 -4.21
CA ALA A 78 5.31 -16.04 -5.21
C ALA A 78 4.83 -15.31 -6.48
N ASN A 79 4.48 -14.02 -6.37
CA ASN A 79 4.04 -13.19 -7.49
C ASN A 79 5.16 -12.31 -8.09
N GLY A 80 6.42 -12.50 -7.66
CA GLY A 80 7.58 -11.83 -8.25
C GLY A 80 7.79 -10.38 -7.79
N PHE A 81 7.19 -9.96 -6.67
CA PHE A 81 7.51 -8.66 -6.07
C PHE A 81 8.94 -8.64 -5.54
N PRO A 82 9.63 -7.48 -5.59
CA PRO A 82 10.90 -7.32 -4.87
C PRO A 82 10.67 -7.31 -3.36
N GLN A 83 11.73 -7.56 -2.59
CA GLN A 83 11.66 -7.50 -1.12
C GLN A 83 11.30 -6.09 -0.64
N VAL A 84 10.40 -6.01 0.35
CA VAL A 84 9.94 -4.76 0.99
C VAL A 84 9.89 -4.94 2.50
N GLU A 85 9.80 -3.84 3.24
CA GLU A 85 9.55 -3.89 4.69
C GLU A 85 8.04 -3.92 4.98
N PHE A 86 7.66 -4.58 6.07
CA PHE A 86 6.28 -4.61 6.56
C PHE A 86 6.19 -3.86 7.90
N ALA A 87 5.29 -2.89 7.99
CA ALA A 87 5.08 -2.12 9.21
C ALA A 87 3.95 -2.71 10.06
N THR A 88 4.15 -2.79 11.37
CA THR A 88 3.11 -3.19 12.34
C THR A 88 2.33 -2.00 12.90
N HIS A 89 2.81 -0.78 12.66
CA HIS A 89 2.24 0.49 13.11
C HIS A 89 2.34 1.53 12.01
N LYS A 90 1.56 2.61 12.08
CA LYS A 90 1.55 3.68 11.09
C LYS A 90 2.98 4.20 10.83
N PRO A 91 3.52 4.01 9.62
CA PRO A 91 4.87 4.49 9.31
C PRO A 91 4.88 6.03 9.21
N GLN A 92 6.05 6.63 9.48
CA GLN A 92 6.33 8.04 9.19
C GLN A 92 6.53 8.23 7.67
N ALA A 93 5.49 7.91 6.90
CA ALA A 93 5.52 7.92 5.46
C ALA A 93 5.56 9.35 4.92
N PHE A 94 6.34 9.56 3.86
CA PHE A 94 6.25 10.77 3.04
C PHE A 94 4.94 10.79 2.26
N LEU A 95 4.51 9.62 1.76
CA LEU A 95 3.26 9.42 1.04
C LEU A 95 2.70 8.03 1.34
N SER A 96 1.38 7.90 1.33
CA SER A 96 0.68 6.62 1.42
C SER A 96 -0.23 6.42 0.21
N ILE A 97 -0.31 5.19 -0.31
CA ILE A 97 -1.28 4.78 -1.33
C ILE A 97 -2.18 3.70 -0.73
N ASP A 98 -3.48 3.96 -0.72
CA ASP A 98 -4.49 3.17 0.00
C ASP A 98 -5.82 3.23 -0.77
N ASP A 99 -6.55 2.10 -0.87
CA ASP A 99 -7.80 2.00 -1.65
C ASP A 99 -8.99 2.69 -0.98
N ARG A 100 -8.88 3.04 0.31
CA ARG A 100 -9.93 3.65 1.14
C ARG A 100 -9.50 4.95 1.82
N ALA A 101 -8.46 5.61 1.32
CA ALA A 101 -8.05 6.93 1.80
C ALA A 101 -8.51 8.07 0.89
N ILE A 102 -8.86 9.20 1.50
CA ILE A 102 -9.08 10.47 0.82
C ILE A 102 -8.01 11.44 1.34
N GLN A 103 -7.34 12.15 0.44
CA GLN A 103 -6.41 13.19 0.84
C GLN A 103 -7.18 14.35 1.49
N PHE A 104 -6.77 14.75 2.69
CA PHE A 104 -7.30 15.96 3.31
C PHE A 104 -6.67 17.18 2.65
N GLU A 105 -7.51 18.04 2.05
CA GLU A 105 -7.07 19.23 1.32
C GLU A 105 -7.17 20.53 2.14
N GLY A 106 -7.49 20.42 3.43
CA GLY A 106 -7.68 21.57 4.32
C GLY A 106 -9.14 21.90 4.62
N GLU A 107 -10.07 21.20 3.98
CA GLU A 107 -11.52 21.34 4.16
C GLU A 107 -12.17 20.01 4.51
N TRP A 108 -13.23 20.07 5.32
CA TRP A 108 -13.96 18.89 5.77
C TRP A 108 -15.11 18.57 4.83
N MET A 109 -15.16 17.32 4.39
CA MET A 109 -16.29 16.77 3.65
C MET A 109 -17.47 16.50 4.58
N ASP A 110 -18.68 16.54 4.03
CA ASP A 110 -19.88 16.05 4.71
C ASP A 110 -19.75 14.55 5.04
N PRO A 111 -19.85 14.14 6.33
CA PRO A 111 -19.80 12.73 6.71
C PRO A 111 -20.83 11.84 6.02
N GLU A 112 -22.02 12.34 5.70
CA GLU A 112 -23.03 11.54 5.00
C GLU A 112 -22.59 11.23 3.56
N ALA A 113 -21.98 12.20 2.89
CA ALA A 113 -21.41 12.00 1.56
C ALA A 113 -20.31 10.91 1.54
N LEU A 114 -19.55 10.75 2.63
CA LEU A 114 -18.51 9.71 2.75
C LEU A 114 -19.06 8.29 2.66
N LEU A 115 -20.32 8.06 3.05
CA LEU A 115 -20.96 6.73 2.97
C LEU A 115 -21.10 6.23 1.53
N ASN A 116 -21.06 7.13 0.55
CA ASN A 116 -21.14 6.79 -0.88
C ASN A 116 -19.79 6.39 -1.49
N PHE A 117 -18.70 6.39 -0.71
CA PHE A 117 -17.38 6.02 -1.19
C PHE A 117 -17.36 4.59 -1.75
N LYS A 118 -16.80 4.43 -2.95
CA LYS A 118 -16.53 3.13 -3.58
C LYS A 118 -15.04 3.03 -3.92
N PRO A 119 -14.34 2.00 -3.42
CA PRO A 119 -12.96 1.78 -3.82
C PRO A 119 -12.93 1.40 -5.31
N TRP A 120 -11.78 1.62 -5.95
CA TRP A 120 -11.68 1.60 -7.42
C TRP A 120 -12.13 0.28 -8.07
N MET A 121 -11.91 -0.85 -7.41
CA MET A 121 -12.29 -2.19 -7.89
C MET A 121 -13.79 -2.51 -7.76
N LYS A 122 -14.59 -1.60 -7.18
CA LYS A 122 -16.07 -1.70 -7.09
C LYS A 122 -16.79 -0.60 -7.89
N ARG A 123 -16.07 0.13 -8.73
CA ARG A 123 -16.64 1.16 -9.61
C ARG A 123 -17.30 0.57 -10.84
#